data_AF-A0A4Z0J1N6-F1
#
_entry.id   AF-A0A4Z0J1N6-F1
#
_cell.length_a   1.000
_cell.length_b   1.000
_cell.length_c   1.000
_cell.angle_alpha   90.00
_cell.angle_beta   90.00
_cell.angle_gamma   90.00
#
_symmetry.space_group_name_H-M   'P 1'
#
loop_
_entity.id
_entity.type
_entity.pdbx_description
1 polymer ?
#
loop_
_entity_poly.entity_id
_entity_poly.type
_entity_poly.pdbx_seq_one_letter_code
_entity_poly.pdbx_strand_id
1 'polypeptide(L)'
;MARPLTAREHSVALFIIRCATTSPDESDYANFTSQQRDAWDPPVPITAEQRQTWENSLGEVLVTNECGCGICPSIGMRPRHRTDDDKRNDQGGDGDWSDRIVLTADVSGAMLLLFIDDDIPSYLELAPTDDELSFAEFSEPESISI
;
A
#
# COMPACT_ATOMS: atom_id res chain seq x y z
N MET A 1 -15.28 11.63 5.66
CA MET A 1 -16.37 10.83 6.27
C MET A 1 -16.00 9.38 6.08
N ALA A 2 -16.05 8.55 7.12
CA ALA A 2 -15.65 7.15 6.99
C ALA A 2 -16.60 6.40 6.03
N ARG A 3 -16.07 5.67 5.06
CA ARG A 3 -16.84 4.88 4.09
C ARG A 3 -16.21 3.51 3.86
N PRO A 4 -16.98 2.49 3.43
CA PRO A 4 -16.38 1.26 2.91
C PRO A 4 -15.50 1.52 1.69
N LEU A 5 -14.59 0.58 1.42
CA LEU A 5 -13.89 0.51 0.13
C LEU A 5 -14.91 0.36 -1.00
N THR A 6 -14.66 1.05 -2.11
CA THR A 6 -15.34 0.77 -3.37
C THR A 6 -14.90 -0.60 -3.90
N ALA A 7 -15.67 -1.16 -4.84
CA ALA A 7 -15.31 -2.43 -5.48
C ALA A 7 -13.93 -2.36 -6.17
N ARG A 8 -13.57 -1.19 -6.75
CA ARG A 8 -12.29 -0.98 -7.41
C ARG A 8 -11.14 -0.93 -6.40
N GLU A 9 -11.25 -0.10 -5.35
CA GLU A 9 -10.24 -0.01 -4.29
C GLU A 9 -9.99 -1.37 -3.63
N HIS A 10 -11.05 -2.11 -3.31
CA HIS A 10 -10.95 -3.44 -2.72
C HIS A 10 -10.24 -4.43 -3.67
N SER A 11 -10.60 -4.44 -4.95
CA SER A 11 -10.02 -5.38 -5.92
C SER A 11 -8.54 -5.10 -6.18
N VAL A 12 -8.16 -3.82 -6.22
CA VAL A 12 -6.77 -3.38 -6.37
C VAL A 12 -5.94 -3.77 -5.14
N ALA A 13 -6.41 -3.44 -3.93
CA ALA A 13 -5.71 -3.84 -2.70
C ALA A 13 -5.58 -5.37 -2.58
N LEU A 14 -6.64 -6.11 -2.90
CA LEU A 14 -6.63 -7.58 -2.89
C LEU A 14 -5.63 -8.16 -3.89
N PHE A 15 -5.53 -7.57 -5.08
CA PHE A 15 -4.55 -8.01 -6.08
C PHE A 15 -3.12 -7.82 -5.57
N ILE A 16 -2.80 -6.66 -5.00
CA ILE A 16 -1.48 -6.40 -4.41
C ILE A 16 -1.18 -7.40 -3.28
N ILE A 17 -2.11 -7.60 -2.35
CA ILE A 17 -1.95 -8.56 -1.24
C ILE A 17 -1.64 -9.97 -1.75
N ARG A 18 -2.15 -10.36 -2.91
CA ARG A 18 -1.94 -11.70 -3.46
C ARG A 18 -0.65 -11.84 -4.25
N CYS A 19 -0.27 -10.81 -4.98
CA CYS A 19 0.72 -10.92 -6.05
C CYS A 19 2.02 -10.16 -5.78
N ALA A 20 1.96 -9.06 -5.04
CA ALA A 20 3.11 -8.18 -4.85
C ALA A 20 4.16 -8.74 -3.88
N THR A 21 5.38 -8.27 -4.06
CA THR A 21 6.51 -8.43 -3.14
C THR A 21 6.63 -7.21 -2.23
N THR A 22 7.38 -7.34 -1.14
CA THR A 22 7.77 -6.19 -0.32
C THR A 22 8.72 -5.31 -1.12
N SER A 23 8.52 -4.00 -1.17
CA SER A 23 9.58 -3.11 -1.62
C SER A 23 10.29 -2.51 -0.41
N PRO A 24 11.60 -2.34 -0.51
CA PRO A 24 12.49 -2.90 -1.53
C PRO A 24 12.68 -4.44 -1.39
N ASP A 25 12.98 -5.17 -2.48
CA ASP A 25 13.26 -6.63 -2.47
C ASP A 25 14.69 -7.03 -2.93
N GLU A 26 14.95 -8.35 -3.03
CA GLU A 26 16.25 -8.86 -3.50
C GLU A 26 16.61 -8.42 -4.94
N SER A 27 15.61 -8.16 -5.79
CA SER A 27 15.85 -7.67 -7.15
C SER A 27 16.28 -6.20 -7.13
N ASP A 28 15.75 -5.40 -6.19
CA ASP A 28 16.15 -4.02 -5.98
C ASP A 28 17.61 -3.90 -5.50
N TYR A 29 18.07 -4.85 -4.68
CA TYR A 29 19.43 -4.87 -4.13
C TYR A 29 20.52 -4.75 -5.21
N ALA A 30 20.29 -5.30 -6.41
CA ALA A 30 21.22 -5.19 -7.53
C ALA A 30 21.50 -3.73 -7.94
N ASN A 31 20.50 -2.86 -7.79
CA ASN A 31 20.54 -1.45 -8.20
C ASN A 31 20.96 -0.50 -7.08
N PHE A 32 21.19 -1.02 -5.87
CA PHE A 32 21.53 -0.20 -4.72
C PHE A 32 22.90 0.44 -4.81
N THR A 33 22.97 1.71 -4.39
CA THR A 33 24.23 2.38 -4.04
C THR A 33 24.91 1.66 -2.87
N SER A 34 26.23 1.81 -2.72
CA SER A 34 26.96 1.18 -1.60
C SER A 34 26.38 1.54 -0.24
N GLN A 35 25.94 2.80 -0.06
CA GLN A 35 25.31 3.26 1.18
C GLN A 35 23.97 2.54 1.45
N GLN A 36 23.15 2.30 0.42
CA GLN A 36 21.89 1.56 0.57
C GLN A 36 22.15 0.08 0.90
N ARG A 37 23.21 -0.52 0.33
CA ARG A 37 23.59 -1.91 0.64
C ARG A 37 24.07 -2.08 2.07
N ASP A 38 24.86 -1.13 2.58
CA ASP A 38 25.37 -1.17 3.96
C ASP A 38 24.24 -0.99 4.99
N ALA A 39 23.17 -0.30 4.60
CA ALA A 39 21.96 -0.10 5.41
C ALA A 39 20.85 -1.12 5.12
N TRP A 40 21.10 -2.12 4.27
CA TRP A 40 20.09 -3.08 3.85
C TRP A 40 19.84 -4.15 4.92
N ASP A 41 18.59 -4.25 5.37
CA ASP A 41 18.08 -5.41 6.09
C ASP A 41 17.03 -6.10 5.20
N PRO A 42 17.31 -7.28 4.64
CA PRO A 42 16.39 -7.94 3.72
C PRO A 42 15.05 -8.22 4.44
N PRO A 43 13.91 -7.89 3.82
CA PRO A 43 12.62 -8.10 4.43
C PRO A 43 12.37 -9.60 4.66
N VAL A 44 11.71 -9.93 5.77
CA VAL A 44 11.25 -11.29 6.03
C VAL A 44 10.27 -11.69 4.94
N PRO A 45 10.43 -12.87 4.29
CA PRO A 45 9.51 -13.31 3.25
C PRO A 45 8.06 -13.36 3.74
N ILE A 46 7.15 -12.78 2.95
CA ILE A 46 5.72 -12.79 3.25
C ILE A 46 5.18 -14.23 3.18
N THR A 47 4.60 -14.69 4.28
CA THR A 47 3.99 -16.02 4.36
C THR A 47 2.57 -16.05 3.78
N ALA A 48 2.09 -17.23 3.40
CA ALA A 48 0.70 -17.41 2.96
C ALA A 48 -0.32 -17.07 4.08
N GLU A 49 0.04 -17.30 5.34
CA GLU A 49 -0.80 -16.95 6.49
C GLU A 49 -0.91 -15.43 6.66
N GLN A 50 0.20 -14.69 6.51
CA GLN A 50 0.16 -13.22 6.52
C GLN A 50 -0.74 -12.68 5.40
N ARG A 51 -0.59 -13.18 4.16
CA ARG A 51 -1.49 -12.78 3.07
C ARG A 51 -2.94 -13.04 3.41
N GLN A 52 -3.27 -14.22 3.96
CA GLN A 52 -4.64 -14.54 4.38
C GLN A 52 -5.16 -13.60 5.47
N THR A 53 -4.31 -13.22 6.44
CA THR A 53 -4.65 -12.23 7.47
C THR A 53 -4.99 -10.88 6.85
N TRP A 54 -4.16 -10.39 5.91
CA TRP A 54 -4.40 -9.11 5.23
C TRP A 54 -5.63 -9.15 4.33
N GLU A 55 -5.89 -10.26 3.63
CA GLU A 55 -7.11 -10.46 2.84
C GLU A 55 -8.37 -10.40 3.72
N ASN A 56 -8.33 -11.04 4.89
CA ASN A 56 -9.45 -11.02 5.82
C ASN A 56 -9.69 -9.61 6.39
N SER A 57 -8.62 -8.86 6.69
CA SER A 57 -8.72 -7.53 7.28
C SER A 57 -9.22 -6.46 6.29
N LEU A 58 -9.07 -6.66 4.97
CA LEU A 58 -9.67 -5.77 3.96
C LEU A 58 -11.20 -5.64 4.09
N GLY A 59 -11.89 -6.69 4.55
CA GLY A 59 -13.33 -6.65 4.79
C GLY A 59 -13.73 -5.80 6.01
N GLU A 60 -12.76 -5.42 6.84
CA GLU A 60 -12.98 -4.74 8.12
C GLU A 60 -12.48 -3.30 8.13
N VAL A 61 -11.80 -2.82 7.07
CA VAL A 61 -11.31 -1.44 6.99
C VAL A 61 -12.36 -0.48 6.41
N LEU A 62 -12.27 0.78 6.84
CA LEU A 62 -13.02 1.91 6.30
C LEU A 62 -12.02 2.94 5.79
N VAL A 63 -12.33 3.52 4.63
CA VAL A 63 -11.64 4.71 4.12
C VAL A 63 -11.96 5.87 5.03
N THR A 64 -10.93 6.48 5.63
CA THR A 64 -11.05 7.59 6.59
C THR A 64 -10.66 8.93 5.98
N ASN A 65 -9.78 8.90 4.99
CA ASN A 65 -9.23 10.05 4.30
C ASN A 65 -8.91 9.70 2.83
N GLU A 66 -8.97 10.71 1.99
CA GLU A 66 -8.61 10.65 0.57
C GLU A 66 -7.49 11.67 0.36
N CYS A 67 -6.57 11.37 -0.55
CA CYS A 67 -5.49 12.29 -0.87
C CYS A 67 -6.05 13.56 -1.52
N GLY A 68 -5.73 14.71 -0.93
CA GLY A 68 -6.27 16.01 -1.35
C GLY A 68 -5.47 16.70 -2.47
N CYS A 69 -4.48 16.02 -3.06
CA CYS A 69 -3.59 16.63 -4.06
C CYS A 69 -4.27 16.92 -5.40
N GLY A 70 -5.39 16.24 -5.69
CA GLY A 70 -6.14 16.38 -6.95
C GLY A 70 -5.52 15.65 -8.15
N ILE A 71 -4.43 14.91 -7.95
CA ILE A 71 -3.72 14.18 -9.01
C ILE A 71 -3.74 12.66 -8.86
N CYS A 72 -4.09 12.14 -7.68
CA CYS A 72 -4.18 10.70 -7.46
C CYS A 72 -5.40 10.31 -6.61
N PRO A 73 -5.87 9.06 -6.75
CA PRO A 73 -7.00 8.52 -6.00
C PRO A 73 -6.59 7.91 -4.64
N SER A 74 -5.39 8.18 -4.13
CA SER A 74 -4.86 7.51 -2.93
C SER A 74 -5.78 7.68 -1.72
N ILE A 75 -5.89 6.62 -0.91
CA ILE A 75 -6.82 6.56 0.23
C ILE A 75 -6.13 6.00 1.47
N GLY A 76 -6.51 6.53 2.62
CA GLY A 76 -6.16 5.94 3.90
C GLY A 76 -7.31 5.22 4.56
N MET A 77 -6.93 4.22 5.36
CA MET A 77 -7.81 3.20 5.89
C MET A 77 -7.59 3.02 7.39
N ARG A 78 -8.69 2.86 8.13
CA ARG A 78 -8.67 2.41 9.51
C ARG A 78 -9.61 1.22 9.72
N PRO A 79 -9.26 0.26 10.57
CA PRO A 79 -10.17 -0.83 10.96
C PRO A 79 -11.44 -0.28 11.64
N ARG A 80 -12.60 -0.81 11.24
CA ARG A 80 -13.93 -0.38 11.70
C ARG A 80 -14.14 -0.50 13.21
N HIS A 81 -13.52 -1.50 13.84
CA HIS A 81 -13.80 -1.89 15.22
C HIS A 81 -12.65 -1.58 16.19
N ARG A 82 -11.52 -1.04 15.72
CA ARG A 82 -10.38 -0.69 16.59
C ARG A 82 -10.54 0.74 17.06
N THR A 83 -10.80 0.91 18.35
CA THR A 83 -11.02 2.22 18.98
C THR A 83 -9.74 2.81 19.59
N ASP A 84 -8.64 2.06 19.61
CA ASP A 84 -7.34 2.42 20.18
C ASP A 84 -6.27 2.65 19.10
N ASP A 85 -6.67 3.18 17.95
CA ASP A 85 -5.83 3.28 16.73
C ASP A 85 -5.53 4.73 16.31
N ASP A 86 -5.62 5.68 17.25
CA ASP A 86 -5.45 7.12 16.99
C ASP A 86 -4.05 7.48 16.42
N LYS A 87 -3.08 6.58 16.61
CA LYS A 87 -1.70 6.74 16.12
C LYS A 87 -1.46 6.07 14.77
N ARG A 88 -2.42 5.32 14.22
CA ARG A 88 -2.28 4.70 12.90
C ARG A 88 -2.11 5.78 11.85
N ASN A 89 -1.07 5.63 11.05
CA ASN A 89 -0.81 6.51 9.95
C ASN A 89 -1.57 6.06 8.69
N ASP A 90 -2.76 6.60 8.53
CA ASP A 90 -3.57 6.49 7.31
C ASP A 90 -3.23 7.59 6.29
N GLN A 91 -2.18 8.40 6.47
CA GLN A 91 -1.82 9.51 5.57
C GLN A 91 -0.69 9.16 4.60
N GLY A 92 -0.19 7.92 4.62
CA GLY A 92 0.90 7.48 3.74
C GLY A 92 2.30 7.97 4.13
N GLY A 93 2.42 9.10 4.86
CA GLY A 93 3.72 9.78 5.08
C GLY A 93 4.10 10.22 6.51
N ASP A 94 3.19 10.17 7.50
CA ASP A 94 3.47 10.67 8.87
C ASP A 94 3.51 9.56 9.96
N GLY A 95 4.67 8.99 10.33
CA GLY A 95 4.71 8.00 11.42
C GLY A 95 6.06 7.32 11.67
N ASP A 96 6.07 6.39 12.64
CA ASP A 96 7.15 5.41 12.80
C ASP A 96 6.96 4.30 11.77
N TRP A 97 7.98 4.08 10.94
CA TRP A 97 7.93 3.18 9.79
C TRP A 97 8.63 1.85 10.03
N SER A 98 9.26 1.69 11.19
CA SER A 98 10.16 0.56 11.44
C SER A 98 9.50 -0.80 11.27
N ASP A 99 8.20 -0.90 11.54
CA ASP A 99 7.41 -2.14 11.44
C ASP A 99 6.45 -2.17 10.24
N ARG A 100 6.49 -1.16 9.36
CA ARG A 100 5.56 -1.03 8.24
C ARG A 100 5.97 -1.91 7.07
N ILE A 101 5.03 -2.71 6.59
CA ILE A 101 5.20 -3.49 5.36
C ILE A 101 4.64 -2.68 4.19
N VAL A 102 5.44 -2.51 3.14
CA VAL A 102 5.03 -1.86 1.89
C VAL A 102 5.06 -2.88 0.78
N LEU A 103 3.88 -3.19 0.23
CA LEU A 103 3.75 -3.99 -0.98
C LEU A 103 3.72 -3.07 -2.18
N THR A 104 4.43 -3.42 -3.24
CA THR A 104 4.51 -2.57 -4.45
C THR A 104 4.15 -3.33 -5.70
N ALA A 105 3.54 -2.60 -6.63
CA ALA A 105 3.27 -3.04 -7.97
C ALA A 105 3.37 -1.85 -8.93
N ASP A 106 3.51 -2.14 -10.21
CA ASP A 106 3.56 -1.12 -11.26
C ASP A 106 2.23 -1.02 -11.99
N VAL A 107 1.90 0.21 -12.36
CA VAL A 107 0.81 0.52 -13.29
C VAL A 107 1.36 1.49 -14.33
N SER A 108 0.79 1.49 -15.53
CA SER A 108 1.27 2.40 -16.59
C SER A 108 1.25 3.87 -16.12
N GLY A 109 2.42 4.45 -15.89
CA GLY A 109 2.59 5.84 -15.47
C GLY A 109 2.43 6.11 -13.96
N ALA A 110 2.36 5.06 -13.13
CA ALA A 110 2.27 5.21 -11.67
C ALA A 110 2.85 4.00 -10.94
N MET A 111 3.41 4.22 -9.76
CA MET A 111 3.68 3.17 -8.79
C MET A 111 2.44 2.98 -7.92
N LEU A 112 2.11 1.73 -7.64
CA LEU A 112 1.01 1.36 -6.76
C LEU A 112 1.59 0.74 -5.49
N LEU A 113 1.25 1.32 -4.34
CA LEU A 113 1.76 0.87 -3.04
C LEU A 113 0.60 0.56 -2.09
N LEU A 114 0.72 -0.55 -1.36
CA LEU A 114 -0.16 -0.87 -0.26
C LEU A 114 0.66 -0.95 1.04
N PHE A 115 0.30 -0.09 1.98
CA PHE A 115 0.89 -0.01 3.29
C PHE A 115 0.10 -0.86 4.27
N ILE A 116 0.81 -1.66 5.05
CA ILE A 116 0.25 -2.57 6.05
C ILE A 116 0.93 -2.26 7.39
N ASP A 117 0.11 -1.84 8.35
CA ASP A 117 0.54 -1.55 9.72
C ASP A 117 -0.21 -2.50 10.67
N ASP A 118 0.46 -3.15 11.62
CA ASP A 118 -0.16 -4.12 12.53
C ASP A 118 -1.05 -5.17 11.80
N ASP A 119 -0.56 -5.74 10.69
CA ASP A 119 -1.28 -6.71 9.85
C ASP A 119 -2.63 -6.23 9.26
N ILE A 120 -2.83 -4.92 9.20
CA ILE A 120 -4.05 -4.30 8.66
C ILE A 120 -3.66 -3.25 7.59
N PRO A 121 -4.26 -3.29 6.38
CA PRO A 121 -4.08 -2.24 5.38
C PRO A 121 -4.39 -0.84 5.93
N SER A 122 -3.46 0.09 5.77
CA SER A 122 -3.56 1.45 6.31
C SER A 122 -3.57 2.54 5.24
N TYR A 123 -2.93 2.30 4.09
CA TYR A 123 -2.90 3.27 3.00
C TYR A 123 -2.75 2.56 1.66
N LEU A 124 -3.57 2.92 0.68
CA LEU A 124 -3.44 2.48 -0.71
C LEU A 124 -3.08 3.70 -1.54
N GLU A 125 -1.87 3.67 -2.11
CA GLU A 125 -1.28 4.78 -2.83
C GLU A 125 -1.15 4.48 -4.30
N LEU A 126 -1.58 5.41 -5.14
CA LEU A 126 -1.20 5.46 -6.55
C LEU A 126 -0.35 6.72 -6.75
N ALA A 127 0.96 6.54 -6.85
CA ALA A 127 1.93 7.62 -7.02
C ALA A 127 2.27 7.78 -8.51
N PRO A 128 1.82 8.85 -9.19
CA PRO A 128 2.21 9.12 -10.56
C PRO A 128 3.73 9.19 -10.70
N THR A 129 4.29 8.60 -11.76
CA THR A 129 5.74 8.65 -12.02
C THR A 129 6.19 9.98 -12.62
N ASP A 130 5.24 10.81 -13.04
CA ASP A 130 5.46 12.12 -13.66
C ASP A 130 4.37 13.09 -13.14
N ASP A 131 4.77 14.32 -12.81
CA ASP A 131 3.90 15.36 -12.27
C ASP A 131 2.83 15.83 -13.27
N GLU A 132 3.00 15.55 -14.57
CA GLU A 132 2.00 15.82 -15.60
C GLU A 132 0.88 14.77 -15.65
N LEU A 133 1.05 13.62 -14.99
CA LEU A 133 0.07 12.55 -14.96
C LEU A 133 -0.92 12.73 -13.80
N SER A 134 -2.20 12.52 -14.10
CA SER A 134 -3.29 12.59 -13.14
C SER A 134 -4.22 11.39 -13.30
N PHE A 135 -4.59 10.80 -12.18
CA PHE A 135 -5.48 9.66 -12.09
C PHE A 135 -6.67 10.01 -11.21
N ALA A 136 -7.87 9.91 -11.78
CA ALA A 136 -9.13 10.16 -11.05
C ALA A 136 -9.58 8.93 -10.23
N GLU A 137 -9.17 7.72 -10.65
CA GLU A 137 -9.50 6.45 -10.02
C GLU A 137 -8.33 5.48 -10.13
N PHE A 138 -8.33 4.44 -9.29
CA PHE A 138 -7.37 3.35 -9.44
C PHE A 138 -7.65 2.56 -10.73
N SER A 139 -6.58 2.20 -11.43
CA SER A 139 -6.65 1.33 -12.60
C SER A 139 -7.24 -0.04 -12.25
N GLU A 140 -7.77 -0.74 -13.26
CA GLU A 140 -8.28 -2.10 -13.10
C GLU A 140 -7.16 -3.08 -12.68
N PRO A 141 -7.44 -4.10 -11.87
CA PRO A 141 -6.42 -5.07 -11.44
C PRO A 141 -5.64 -5.73 -12.58
N GLU A 142 -6.29 -5.95 -13.73
CA GLU A 142 -5.67 -6.56 -14.91
C GLU A 142 -4.58 -5.67 -15.55
N SER A 143 -4.52 -4.40 -15.19
CA SER A 143 -3.51 -3.45 -15.67
C SER A 143 -2.27 -3.36 -14.76
N ILE A 144 -2.29 -4.04 -13.62
CA ILE A 144 -1.22 -4.05 -12.63
C ILE A 144 -0.16 -5.08 -13.02
N SER A 145 1.11 -4.67 -12.99
CA SER A 145 2.29 -5.50 -13.24
C SER A 145 3.08 -5.70 -11.94
N ILE A 146 3.68 -6.89 -11.78
CA ILE A 146 4.59 -7.25 -10.67
C ILE A 146 5.97 -7.54 -11.27
#